data_AF-A0A8T4EBE5-F1
#
_entry.id   AF-A0A8T4EBE5-F1
#
_cell.length_a   1.000
_cell.length_b   1.000
_cell.length_c   1.000
_cell.angle_alpha   90.00
_cell.angle_beta   90.00
_cell.angle_gamma   90.00
#
_symmetry.space_group_name_H-M   'P 1'
#
loop_
_entity.id
_entity.type
_entity.pdbx_description
1 polymer ?
#
loop_
_entity_poly.entity_id
_entity_poly.type
_entity_poly.pdbx_seq_one_letter_code
_entity_poly.pdbx_strand_id
1 'polypeptide(L)'
;MRTEHPAKAYRKLVDEFDIDFRLTDKQSVALDNNDEVIISNEQLENIIDQLIVIGGIDDFLKKNVNALLPVSVSLFVVNDRLWKMMERKIWEPEKMLAMSTIPLCTWDQSSEKISNPKGIKRWEVQPNNVVVSFDDCVRLMIEGEGGDFSGFIEQSQLTMRKWGLPDTRRLIPNYAFESLYIDVLLNRAELITHPEPIGNLDYDFSDQARVFYEHGFLVRLPGEDVTLKVGKRKPTKMLGDVYLLVGSRVTPNDEPYLGLLVDIWLGVLERKMKG
;
A
#
# COMPACT_ATOMS: atom_id res chain seq x y z
N MET A 1 16.49 -8.08 -1.09
CA MET A 1 15.98 -7.28 0.04
C MET A 1 17.10 -7.16 1.07
N ARG A 2 17.23 -6.05 1.80
CA ARG A 2 18.14 -5.98 2.96
C ARG A 2 17.27 -6.03 4.21
N THR A 3 17.13 -7.20 4.80
CA THR A 3 16.47 -7.41 6.10
C THR A 3 17.51 -7.22 7.20
N GLU A 4 17.80 -5.95 7.47
CA GLU A 4 18.62 -5.53 8.61
C GLU A 4 17.66 -5.16 9.74
N HIS A 5 17.69 -5.95 10.81
CA HIS A 5 16.83 -5.73 11.97
C HIS A 5 17.64 -5.88 13.26
N PRO A 6 17.26 -5.20 14.36
CA PRO A 6 17.91 -5.39 15.65
C PRO A 6 17.77 -6.83 16.17
N ALA A 7 18.78 -7.36 16.89
CA ALA A 7 18.76 -8.70 17.46
C ALA A 7 17.46 -9.07 18.21
N LYS A 8 16.87 -8.11 18.93
CA LYS A 8 15.60 -8.30 19.66
C LYS A 8 14.43 -8.72 18.76
N ALA A 9 14.40 -8.28 17.49
CA ALA A 9 13.35 -8.67 16.53
C ALA A 9 13.45 -10.17 16.21
N TYR A 10 14.66 -10.65 15.93
CA TYR A 10 14.91 -12.06 15.64
C TYR A 10 14.68 -12.96 16.86
N ARG A 11 15.08 -12.54 18.05
CA ARG A 11 14.79 -13.29 19.29
C ARG A 11 13.27 -13.46 19.50
N LYS A 12 12.51 -12.38 19.36
CA LYS A 12 11.05 -12.44 19.47
C LYS A 12 10.41 -13.36 18.43
N LEU A 13 10.93 -13.37 17.20
CA LEU A 13 10.47 -14.28 16.15
C LEU A 13 10.72 -15.76 16.49
N VAL A 14 11.87 -16.08 17.11
CA VAL A 14 12.17 -17.44 17.61
C VAL A 14 11.24 -17.80 18.76
N ASP A 15 11.06 -16.90 19.72
CA ASP A 15 10.19 -17.14 20.87
C ASP A 15 8.74 -17.39 20.44
N GLU A 16 8.28 -16.76 19.36
CA GLU A 16 6.91 -16.89 18.86
C GLU A 16 6.69 -18.13 17.99
N PHE A 17 7.67 -18.50 17.14
CA PHE A 17 7.48 -19.54 16.12
C PHE A 17 8.41 -20.76 16.24
N ASP A 18 9.35 -20.78 17.19
CA ASP A 18 10.33 -21.87 17.36
C ASP A 18 11.07 -22.24 16.06
N ILE A 19 11.67 -21.22 15.43
CA ILE A 19 12.36 -21.34 14.13
C ILE A 19 13.88 -21.36 14.25
N ASP A 20 14.55 -22.04 13.32
CA ASP A 20 16.01 -22.03 13.18
C ASP A 20 16.44 -21.12 12.03
N PHE A 21 17.13 -20.02 12.38
CA PHE A 21 17.68 -19.06 11.42
C PHE A 21 18.90 -19.55 10.64
N ARG A 22 19.57 -20.62 11.10
CA ARG A 22 20.88 -21.04 10.60
C ARG A 22 21.86 -19.86 10.53
N LEU A 23 22.01 -19.17 11.66
CA LEU A 23 22.91 -18.02 11.75
C LEU A 23 24.37 -18.48 11.57
N THR A 24 25.13 -17.67 10.86
CA THR A 24 26.60 -17.77 10.85
C THR A 24 27.17 -17.36 12.20
N ASP A 25 28.39 -17.81 12.53
CA ASP A 25 29.04 -17.43 13.79
C ASP A 25 29.07 -15.91 14.04
N LYS A 26 29.27 -15.12 12.97
CA LYS A 26 29.24 -13.66 13.06
C LYS A 26 27.87 -13.12 13.42
N GLN A 27 26.81 -13.67 12.83
CA GLN A 27 25.43 -13.28 13.13
C GLN A 27 25.02 -13.73 14.52
N SER A 28 25.46 -14.92 14.97
CA SER A 28 25.23 -15.40 16.33
C SER A 28 25.89 -14.48 17.36
N VAL A 29 27.15 -14.07 17.13
CA VAL A 29 27.83 -13.10 18.00
C VAL A 29 27.11 -11.75 18.01
N ALA A 30 26.66 -11.25 16.85
CA ALA A 30 25.88 -10.01 16.78
C ALA A 30 24.55 -10.14 17.53
N LEU A 31 23.87 -11.29 17.40
CA LEU A 31 22.65 -11.59 18.14
C LEU A 31 22.91 -11.56 19.64
N ASP A 32 23.96 -12.23 20.13
CA ASP A 32 24.34 -12.30 21.54
C ASP A 32 24.69 -10.93 22.12
N ASN A 33 25.43 -10.11 21.37
CA ASN A 33 25.81 -8.75 21.74
C ASN A 33 24.66 -7.74 21.65
N ASN A 34 23.48 -8.16 21.16
CA ASN A 34 22.34 -7.30 20.93
C ASN A 34 22.59 -6.20 19.88
N ASP A 35 23.45 -6.50 18.91
CA ASP A 35 23.75 -5.66 17.75
C ASP A 35 22.69 -5.85 16.63
N GLU A 36 22.81 -5.08 15.55
CA GLU A 36 22.02 -5.31 14.34
C GLU A 36 22.43 -6.62 13.66
N VAL A 37 21.44 -7.38 13.22
CA VAL A 37 21.64 -8.66 12.52
C VAL A 37 21.10 -8.52 11.11
N ILE A 38 21.99 -8.71 10.15
CA ILE A 38 21.65 -8.76 8.73
C ILE A 38 21.54 -10.23 8.34
N ILE A 39 20.35 -10.69 7.95
CA ILE A 39 20.15 -12.03 7.37
C ILE A 39 20.14 -11.96 5.85
N SER A 40 20.58 -13.03 5.19
CA SER A 40 20.53 -13.15 3.74
C SER A 40 19.09 -13.41 3.26
N ASN A 41 18.81 -13.16 1.98
CA ASN A 41 17.53 -13.56 1.38
C ASN A 41 17.30 -15.07 1.51
N GLU A 42 18.35 -15.90 1.41
CA GLU A 42 18.24 -17.36 1.56
C GLU A 42 17.84 -17.76 2.99
N GLN A 43 18.38 -17.08 4.00
CA GLN A 43 17.97 -17.27 5.39
C GLN A 43 16.50 -16.85 5.59
N LEU A 44 16.08 -15.75 4.96
CA LEU A 44 14.68 -15.32 5.00
C LEU A 44 13.74 -16.32 4.34
N GLU A 45 14.08 -16.84 3.15
CA GLU A 45 13.29 -17.89 2.49
C GLU A 45 13.17 -19.14 3.37
N ASN A 46 14.25 -19.54 4.05
CA ASN A 46 14.21 -20.65 5.00
C ASN A 46 13.29 -20.37 6.21
N ILE A 47 13.28 -19.13 6.72
CA ILE A 47 12.32 -18.72 7.76
C ILE A 47 10.89 -18.88 7.24
N ILE A 48 10.62 -18.36 6.04
CA ILE A 48 9.30 -18.45 5.40
C ILE A 48 8.87 -19.92 5.21
N ASP A 49 9.78 -20.79 4.76
CA ASP A 49 9.53 -22.23 4.63
C ASP A 49 9.09 -22.86 5.96
N GLN A 50 9.83 -22.56 7.04
CA GLN A 50 9.52 -23.09 8.37
C GLN A 50 8.17 -22.59 8.86
N LEU A 51 7.89 -21.29 8.73
CA LEU A 51 6.62 -20.68 9.14
C LEU A 51 5.43 -21.28 8.39
N ILE A 52 5.58 -21.51 7.08
CA ILE A 52 4.55 -22.15 6.25
C ILE A 52 4.32 -23.61 6.70
N VAL A 53 5.37 -24.34 7.09
CA VAL A 53 5.23 -25.72 7.58
C VAL A 53 4.50 -25.77 8.94
N ILE A 54 4.77 -24.81 9.83
CA ILE A 54 4.16 -24.76 11.16
C ILE A 54 2.66 -24.42 11.08
N GLY A 55 2.33 -23.37 10.32
CA GLY A 55 0.99 -22.78 10.36
C GLY A 55 0.16 -22.98 9.11
N GLY A 56 0.75 -23.32 7.97
CA GLY A 56 0.14 -23.20 6.65
C GLY A 56 0.19 -21.76 6.12
N ILE A 57 0.34 -21.61 4.80
CA ILE A 57 0.54 -20.31 4.15
C ILE A 57 -0.65 -19.35 4.34
N ASP A 58 -1.87 -19.85 4.19
CA ASP A 58 -3.08 -19.01 4.26
C ASP A 58 -3.38 -18.57 5.69
N ASP A 59 -3.17 -19.46 6.66
CA ASP A 59 -3.38 -19.19 8.08
C ASP A 59 -2.33 -18.21 8.61
N PHE A 60 -1.07 -18.32 8.17
CA PHE A 60 -0.03 -17.36 8.52
C PHE A 60 -0.41 -15.95 8.03
N LEU A 61 -0.80 -15.81 6.76
CA LEU A 61 -1.18 -14.53 6.17
C LEU A 61 -2.40 -13.92 6.86
N LYS A 62 -3.44 -14.73 7.15
CA LYS A 62 -4.64 -14.29 7.86
C LYS A 62 -4.35 -13.83 9.30
N LYS A 63 -3.55 -14.60 10.06
CA LYS A 63 -3.25 -14.29 11.47
C LYS A 63 -2.39 -13.05 11.63
N ASN A 64 -1.46 -12.83 10.69
CA ASN A 64 -0.45 -11.77 10.79
C ASN A 64 -0.75 -10.53 9.94
N VAL A 65 -1.91 -10.44 9.27
CA VAL A 65 -2.29 -9.27 8.45
C VAL A 65 -2.27 -7.97 9.26
N ASN A 66 -2.57 -8.03 10.56
CA ASN A 66 -2.55 -6.87 11.45
C ASN A 66 -1.15 -6.26 11.63
N ALA A 67 -0.08 -7.00 11.31
CA ALA A 67 1.27 -6.44 11.30
C ALA A 67 1.43 -5.30 10.27
N LEU A 68 0.57 -5.25 9.25
CA LEU A 68 0.54 -4.17 8.26
C LEU A 68 -0.09 -2.88 8.79
N LEU A 69 -0.82 -2.94 9.91
CA LEU A 69 -1.62 -1.80 10.38
C LEU A 69 -0.77 -0.81 11.19
N PRO A 70 -0.99 0.51 11.03
CA PRO A 70 -1.92 1.12 10.07
C PRO A 70 -1.34 1.13 8.65
N VAL A 71 -2.21 0.88 7.64
CA VAL A 71 -1.78 0.93 6.23
C VAL A 71 -1.97 2.31 5.60
N SER A 72 -1.05 2.66 4.73
CA SER A 72 -1.22 3.66 3.70
C SER A 72 -1.66 3.02 2.40
N VAL A 73 -2.54 3.70 1.67
CA VAL A 73 -3.11 3.22 0.42
C VAL A 73 -3.04 4.32 -0.62
N SER A 74 -2.73 3.95 -1.85
CA SER A 74 -2.93 4.83 -3.00
C SER A 74 -3.46 4.03 -4.19
N LEU A 75 -4.72 4.32 -4.53
CA LEU A 75 -5.45 3.67 -5.61
C LEU A 75 -5.38 4.55 -6.86
N PHE A 76 -4.65 4.11 -7.87
CA PHE A 76 -4.58 4.76 -9.17
C PHE A 76 -5.39 3.97 -10.19
N VAL A 77 -6.16 4.70 -11.02
CA VAL A 77 -6.94 4.12 -12.11
C VAL A 77 -6.46 4.75 -13.42
N VAL A 78 -6.02 3.92 -14.36
CA VAL A 78 -5.37 4.36 -15.59
C VAL A 78 -6.24 3.97 -16.79
N ASN A 79 -6.76 4.98 -17.49
CA ASN A 79 -7.46 4.83 -18.76
C ASN A 79 -7.43 6.16 -19.54
N ASP A 80 -7.74 6.11 -20.84
CA ASP A 80 -7.69 7.26 -21.76
C ASP A 80 -8.52 8.46 -21.30
N ARG A 81 -9.66 8.24 -20.64
CA ARG A 81 -10.54 9.33 -20.20
C ARG A 81 -9.95 10.07 -19.02
N LEU A 82 -9.40 9.35 -18.05
CA LEU A 82 -8.73 9.94 -16.90
C LEU A 82 -7.46 10.67 -17.32
N TRP A 83 -6.71 10.12 -18.28
CA TRP A 83 -5.55 10.80 -18.86
C TRP A 83 -5.91 12.17 -19.45
N LYS A 84 -6.96 12.25 -20.28
CA LYS A 84 -7.44 13.53 -20.82
C LYS A 84 -7.84 14.53 -19.75
N MET A 85 -8.30 14.05 -18.60
CA MET A 85 -8.61 14.91 -17.47
C MET A 85 -7.34 15.34 -16.71
N MET A 86 -6.33 14.46 -16.57
CA MET A 86 -5.04 14.77 -15.97
C MET A 86 -4.24 15.82 -16.76
N GLU A 87 -4.42 15.89 -18.08
CA GLU A 87 -3.84 16.96 -18.93
C GLU A 87 -4.22 18.38 -18.47
N ARG A 88 -5.29 18.51 -17.67
CA ARG A 88 -5.75 19.79 -17.11
C ARG A 88 -5.08 20.13 -15.78
N LYS A 89 -4.34 19.21 -15.17
CA LYS A 89 -3.61 19.44 -13.92
C LYS A 89 -2.57 20.55 -14.13
N ILE A 90 -2.41 21.39 -13.11
CA ILE A 90 -1.46 22.51 -13.16
C ILE A 90 -0.02 22.00 -13.19
N TRP A 91 0.26 20.96 -12.42
CA TRP A 91 1.59 20.40 -12.20
C TRP A 91 1.65 18.98 -12.73
N GLU A 92 2.70 18.65 -13.48
CA GLU A 92 2.96 17.27 -13.94
C GLU A 92 1.75 16.61 -14.64
N PRO A 93 1.16 17.25 -15.68
CA PRO A 93 0.00 16.72 -16.40
C PRO A 93 0.21 15.32 -16.99
N GLU A 94 1.47 14.93 -17.18
CA GLU A 94 1.90 13.59 -17.61
C GLU A 94 1.84 12.51 -16.52
N LYS A 95 1.49 12.87 -15.27
CA LYS A 95 1.35 11.93 -14.16
C LYS A 95 -0.07 11.80 -13.63
N MET A 96 -0.48 10.57 -13.37
CA MET A 96 -1.81 10.22 -12.87
C MET A 96 -1.91 10.47 -11.35
N LEU A 97 -2.92 11.24 -10.92
CA LEU A 97 -3.25 11.35 -9.49
C LEU A 97 -3.89 10.06 -8.98
N ALA A 98 -3.67 9.76 -7.71
CA ALA A 98 -4.47 8.75 -7.04
C ALA A 98 -5.95 9.17 -7.03
N MET A 99 -6.84 8.22 -7.25
CA MET A 99 -8.26 8.46 -7.15
C MET A 99 -8.70 8.47 -5.69
N SER A 100 -8.12 7.59 -4.88
CA SER A 100 -8.35 7.54 -3.45
C SER A 100 -7.05 7.21 -2.71
N THR A 101 -6.91 7.77 -1.51
CA THR A 101 -5.69 7.64 -0.71
C THR A 101 -6.00 7.43 0.75
N ILE A 102 -5.16 6.67 1.44
CA ILE A 102 -5.01 6.69 2.90
C ILE A 102 -3.53 7.03 3.14
N PRO A 103 -3.18 8.14 3.80
CA PRO A 103 -4.07 9.12 4.44
C PRO A 103 -4.73 10.07 3.42
N LEU A 104 -5.58 10.97 3.94
CA LEU A 104 -6.04 12.14 3.21
C LEU A 104 -4.86 13.03 2.77
N CYS A 105 -4.87 13.45 1.50
CA CYS A 105 -3.92 14.43 0.95
C CYS A 105 -4.69 15.62 0.34
N THR A 106 -4.46 16.85 0.81
CA THR A 106 -5.19 18.05 0.33
C THR A 106 -4.24 19.11 -0.21
N TRP A 107 -4.72 19.94 -1.14
CA TRP A 107 -4.08 21.21 -1.48
C TRP A 107 -4.62 22.32 -0.58
N ASP A 108 -3.72 23.12 -0.02
CA ASP A 108 -4.06 24.32 0.74
C ASP A 108 -3.12 25.46 0.34
N GLN A 109 -3.69 26.53 -0.22
CA GLN A 109 -2.93 27.71 -0.66
C GLN A 109 -2.10 28.32 0.49
N SER A 110 -2.61 28.29 1.72
CA SER A 110 -1.89 28.83 2.89
C SER A 110 -0.65 28.01 3.26
N SER A 111 -0.56 26.77 2.77
CA SER A 111 0.57 25.86 2.96
C SER A 111 1.63 25.98 1.88
N GLU A 112 1.43 26.82 0.85
CA GLU A 112 2.40 27.09 -0.21
C GLU A 112 3.59 27.89 0.31
N LYS A 113 4.78 27.30 0.22
CA LYS A 113 6.06 27.91 0.64
C LYS A 113 7.20 27.37 -0.23
N ILE A 114 8.40 27.96 -0.15
CA ILE A 114 9.56 27.52 -0.96
C ILE A 114 9.84 26.02 -0.83
N SER A 115 9.68 25.45 0.38
CA SER A 115 9.86 24.02 0.63
C SER A 115 8.63 23.14 0.34
N ASN A 116 7.48 23.74 0.04
CA ASN A 116 6.24 23.07 -0.34
C ASN A 116 5.53 23.90 -1.43
N PRO A 117 6.11 23.99 -2.64
CA PRO A 117 5.61 24.89 -3.68
C PRO A 117 4.23 24.49 -4.21
N LYS A 118 3.81 23.24 -3.98
CA LYS A 118 2.50 22.71 -4.35
C LYS A 118 1.48 22.78 -3.21
N GLY A 119 1.81 23.36 -2.06
CA GLY A 119 0.84 23.54 -0.95
C GLY A 119 0.23 22.24 -0.42
N ILE A 120 0.93 21.12 -0.58
CA ILE A 120 0.41 19.79 -0.23
C ILE A 120 0.38 19.65 1.29
N LYS A 121 -0.76 19.18 1.81
CA LYS A 121 -0.92 18.77 3.19
C LYS A 121 -1.30 17.30 3.24
N ARG A 122 -0.45 16.48 3.87
CA ARG A 122 -0.71 15.06 4.14
C ARG A 122 -1.16 14.93 5.58
N TRP A 123 -2.28 14.26 5.78
CA TRP A 123 -2.84 14.05 7.10
C TRP A 123 -2.26 12.78 7.73
N GLU A 124 -2.48 12.63 9.04
CA GLU A 124 -2.14 11.37 9.71
C GLU A 124 -3.08 10.26 9.25
N VAL A 125 -2.55 9.05 9.17
CA VAL A 125 -3.35 7.86 8.88
C VAL A 125 -4.20 7.57 10.10
N GLN A 126 -5.52 7.64 9.93
CA GLN A 126 -6.46 7.19 10.94
C GLN A 126 -6.48 5.66 10.99
N PRO A 127 -6.90 5.06 12.13
CA PRO A 127 -7.05 3.62 12.22
C PRO A 127 -7.81 3.04 11.04
N ASN A 128 -7.27 1.98 10.47
CA ASN A 128 -7.83 1.28 9.31
C ASN A 128 -7.69 -0.22 9.49
N ASN A 129 -8.25 -0.96 8.55
CA ASN A 129 -8.35 -2.40 8.60
C ASN A 129 -7.96 -3.01 7.27
N VAL A 130 -7.30 -4.16 7.34
CA VAL A 130 -6.94 -4.97 6.18
C VAL A 130 -7.35 -6.40 6.47
N VAL A 131 -8.06 -7.01 5.52
CA VAL A 131 -8.49 -8.40 5.60
C VAL A 131 -8.08 -9.09 4.31
N VAL A 132 -7.51 -10.29 4.44
CA VAL A 132 -7.21 -11.16 3.31
C VAL A 132 -8.02 -12.45 3.45
N SER A 133 -8.74 -12.83 2.39
CA SER A 133 -9.39 -14.14 2.28
C SER A 133 -8.70 -14.96 1.20
N PHE A 134 -8.57 -16.25 1.49
CA PHE A 134 -7.97 -17.26 0.61
C PHE A 134 -8.97 -18.40 0.37
N ASP A 135 -10.26 -18.10 0.37
CA ASP A 135 -11.33 -19.08 0.11
C ASP A 135 -11.39 -19.37 -1.41
N ASP A 136 -12.58 -19.51 -2.01
CA ASP A 136 -12.73 -19.83 -3.45
C ASP A 136 -11.99 -18.83 -4.38
N CYS A 137 -11.88 -17.57 -3.96
CA CYS A 137 -11.09 -16.53 -4.63
C CYS A 137 -10.22 -15.80 -3.61
N VAL A 138 -8.95 -15.57 -3.97
CA VAL A 138 -8.06 -14.75 -3.16
C VAL A 138 -8.51 -13.29 -3.23
N ARG A 139 -8.76 -12.69 -2.06
CA ARG A 139 -9.35 -11.36 -1.93
C ARG A 139 -8.62 -10.53 -0.89
N LEU A 140 -8.34 -9.28 -1.24
CA LEU A 140 -7.82 -8.26 -0.33
C LEU A 140 -8.90 -7.19 -0.12
N MET A 141 -9.26 -6.95 1.13
CA MET A 141 -10.21 -5.90 1.53
C MET A 141 -9.51 -4.90 2.43
N ILE A 142 -9.67 -3.61 2.13
CA ILE A 142 -9.11 -2.52 2.91
C ILE A 142 -10.23 -1.54 3.25
N GLU A 143 -10.33 -1.18 4.53
CA GLU A 143 -11.31 -0.22 5.05
C GLU A 143 -10.61 0.83 5.90
N GLY A 144 -10.97 2.11 5.72
CA GLY A 144 -10.41 3.18 6.54
C GLY A 144 -10.91 4.55 6.13
N GLU A 145 -10.35 5.58 6.73
CA GLU A 145 -10.65 6.97 6.37
C GLU A 145 -9.52 7.58 5.55
N GLY A 146 -9.87 8.29 4.51
CA GLY A 146 -8.90 8.75 3.53
C GLY A 146 -9.40 9.87 2.65
N GLY A 147 -8.58 10.20 1.65
CA GLY A 147 -8.95 11.12 0.59
C GLY A 147 -9.69 10.40 -0.52
N ASP A 148 -10.81 10.96 -0.96
CA ASP A 148 -11.41 10.71 -2.26
C ASP A 148 -11.22 11.96 -3.12
N PHE A 149 -10.67 11.85 -4.32
CA PHE A 149 -10.67 12.96 -5.28
C PHE A 149 -12.06 13.11 -5.92
N SER A 150 -13.04 13.34 -5.03
CA SER A 150 -14.48 13.53 -5.19
C SER A 150 -15.20 12.48 -6.04
N GLY A 151 -14.62 11.31 -6.27
CA GLY A 151 -15.03 10.39 -7.32
C GLY A 151 -15.14 11.12 -8.66
N PHE A 152 -14.60 12.33 -8.83
CA PHE A 152 -14.79 13.17 -10.01
C PHE A 152 -14.15 12.48 -11.22
N ILE A 153 -13.03 11.82 -10.95
CA ILE A 153 -12.34 10.89 -11.83
C ILE A 153 -13.34 9.86 -12.38
N GLU A 154 -14.05 9.12 -11.52
CA GLU A 154 -14.96 8.04 -11.94
C GLU A 154 -16.42 8.39 -12.23
N GLN A 155 -17.02 9.36 -11.54
CA GLN A 155 -18.39 9.85 -11.79
C GLN A 155 -18.51 10.49 -13.17
N SER A 156 -17.44 11.11 -13.67
CA SER A 156 -17.37 11.50 -15.08
C SER A 156 -17.54 10.31 -16.04
N GLN A 157 -17.26 9.09 -15.58
CA GLN A 157 -17.43 7.84 -16.33
C GLN A 157 -18.83 7.23 -16.18
N LEU A 158 -19.50 7.38 -15.03
CA LEU A 158 -20.85 6.83 -14.77
C LEU A 158 -21.99 7.72 -15.31
N THR A 159 -21.80 9.04 -15.37
CA THR A 159 -22.81 9.96 -15.89
C THR A 159 -22.31 10.69 -17.13
N MET A 160 -22.42 10.05 -18.30
CA MET A 160 -22.43 10.74 -19.60
C MET A 160 -23.69 11.63 -19.78
N ARG A 161 -24.21 12.25 -18.71
CA ARG A 161 -25.21 13.32 -18.77
C ARG A 161 -24.87 14.44 -17.78
N LYS A 162 -24.20 15.43 -18.37
CA LYS A 162 -24.22 16.87 -18.06
C LYS A 162 -24.04 17.29 -16.60
N TRP A 163 -22.79 17.60 -16.25
CA TRP A 163 -22.48 18.77 -15.43
C TRP A 163 -21.35 19.55 -16.08
N GLY A 164 -21.62 20.83 -16.36
CA GLY A 164 -20.67 21.77 -16.95
C GLY A 164 -19.61 22.17 -15.91
N LEU A 165 -18.35 22.05 -16.29
CA LEU A 165 -17.24 22.63 -15.55
C LEU A 165 -17.25 24.15 -15.75
N PRO A 166 -17.29 24.98 -14.70
CA PRO A 166 -17.12 26.43 -14.82
C PRO A 166 -15.64 26.83 -15.05
N ASP A 167 -15.47 28.04 -15.57
CA ASP A 167 -14.35 28.70 -16.30
C ASP A 167 -12.89 28.64 -15.80
N THR A 168 -12.52 27.85 -14.80
CA THR A 168 -11.09 27.55 -14.55
C THR A 168 -10.76 26.16 -15.12
N ARG A 169 -10.08 26.11 -16.27
CA ARG A 169 -9.72 24.84 -16.93
C ARG A 169 -8.80 23.95 -16.09
N ARG A 170 -8.16 24.49 -15.06
CA ARG A 170 -7.10 23.84 -14.27
C ARG A 170 -7.67 22.89 -13.21
N LEU A 171 -7.14 21.67 -13.17
CA LEU A 171 -7.43 20.69 -12.12
C LEU A 171 -6.46 20.90 -10.96
N ILE A 172 -6.99 21.11 -9.75
CA ILE A 172 -6.23 21.23 -8.51
C ILE A 172 -6.58 20.03 -7.63
N PRO A 173 -5.60 19.22 -7.19
CA PRO A 173 -5.86 18.07 -6.32
C PRO A 173 -6.35 18.53 -4.96
N ASN A 174 -7.54 18.13 -4.54
CA ASN A 174 -8.11 18.49 -3.25
C ASN A 174 -9.07 17.38 -2.84
N TYR A 175 -8.56 16.39 -2.13
CA TYR A 175 -9.33 15.22 -1.77
C TYR A 175 -10.32 15.59 -0.66
N ALA A 176 -11.54 15.07 -0.76
CA ALA A 176 -12.51 15.12 0.31
C ALA A 176 -12.21 14.00 1.29
N PHE A 177 -12.36 14.28 2.59
CA PHE A 177 -12.27 13.24 3.60
C PHE A 177 -13.50 12.34 3.52
N GLU A 178 -13.29 11.04 3.34
CA GLU A 178 -14.37 10.06 3.17
C GLU A 178 -13.98 8.72 3.81
N SER A 179 -14.99 7.96 4.19
CA SER A 179 -14.81 6.53 4.51
C SER A 179 -14.60 5.75 3.22
N LEU A 180 -13.55 4.95 3.15
CA LEU A 180 -13.16 4.17 1.98
C LEU A 180 -13.29 2.68 2.29
N TYR A 181 -13.84 1.94 1.34
CA TYR A 181 -13.80 0.48 1.33
C TYR A 181 -13.36 0.01 -0.07
N ILE A 182 -12.25 -0.70 -0.13
CA ILE A 182 -11.63 -1.22 -1.35
C ILE A 182 -11.66 -2.74 -1.25
N ASP A 183 -12.31 -3.40 -2.21
CA ASP A 183 -12.37 -4.86 -2.35
C ASP A 183 -11.70 -5.27 -3.66
N VAL A 184 -10.70 -6.14 -3.56
CA VAL A 184 -9.81 -6.52 -4.66
C VAL A 184 -9.79 -8.03 -4.82
N LEU A 185 -10.15 -8.51 -6.00
CA LEU A 185 -9.98 -9.92 -6.38
C LEU A 185 -8.58 -10.11 -6.98
N LEU A 186 -7.76 -10.94 -6.34
CA LEU A 186 -6.35 -11.09 -6.68
C LEU A 186 -6.08 -12.17 -7.74
N ASN A 187 -7.11 -12.86 -8.25
CA ASN A 187 -6.97 -13.97 -9.19
C ASN A 187 -6.18 -13.65 -10.48
N ARG A 188 -6.20 -12.38 -10.93
CA ARG A 188 -5.46 -11.91 -12.11
C ARG A 188 -4.45 -10.81 -11.77
N ALA A 189 -4.11 -10.68 -10.49
CA ALA A 189 -3.21 -9.64 -10.03
C ALA A 189 -1.75 -9.99 -10.30
N GLU A 190 -1.00 -9.00 -10.78
CA GLU A 190 0.44 -8.96 -10.68
C GLU A 190 0.78 -8.30 -9.33
N LEU A 191 1.43 -9.05 -8.44
CA LEU A 191 1.87 -8.57 -7.13
C LEU A 191 3.38 -8.34 -7.12
N ILE A 192 3.78 -7.15 -6.69
CA ILE A 192 5.18 -6.75 -6.56
C ILE A 192 5.39 -6.25 -5.14
N THR A 193 6.20 -6.94 -4.35
CA THR A 193 6.64 -6.49 -3.03
C THR A 193 7.77 -5.48 -3.18
N HIS A 194 7.84 -4.50 -2.26
CA HIS A 194 8.83 -3.42 -2.31
C HIS A 194 8.89 -2.69 -3.67
N PRO A 195 7.74 -2.26 -4.23
CA PRO A 195 7.68 -1.70 -5.57
C PRO A 195 8.50 -0.41 -5.68
N GLU A 196 9.29 -0.31 -6.74
CA GLU A 196 9.89 0.97 -7.12
C GLU A 196 8.80 1.97 -7.53
N PRO A 197 9.01 3.29 -7.31
CA PRO A 197 8.06 4.31 -7.73
C PRO A 197 7.82 4.27 -9.25
N ILE A 198 6.57 4.25 -9.67
CA ILE A 198 6.20 4.21 -11.09
C ILE A 198 6.20 5.65 -11.63
N GLY A 199 7.00 5.89 -12.68
CA GLY A 199 7.28 7.25 -13.16
C GLY A 199 6.08 8.07 -13.66
N ASN A 200 4.98 7.42 -14.07
CA ASN A 200 3.77 8.09 -14.54
C ASN A 200 2.68 8.23 -13.46
N LEU A 201 2.97 7.88 -12.20
CA LEU A 201 2.07 8.10 -11.07
C LEU A 201 2.52 9.30 -10.24
N ASP A 202 1.54 10.08 -9.78
CA ASP A 202 1.76 11.28 -8.97
C ASP A 202 1.63 10.93 -7.48
N TYR A 203 2.77 10.85 -6.80
CA TYR A 203 2.87 10.56 -5.36
C TYR A 203 2.80 11.83 -4.49
N ASP A 204 2.72 13.02 -5.09
CA ASP A 204 2.69 14.25 -4.31
C ASP A 204 1.40 14.40 -3.51
N PHE A 205 0.29 13.91 -4.06
CA PHE A 205 -0.99 13.84 -3.36
C PHE A 205 -1.35 12.42 -2.96
N SER A 206 -0.33 11.66 -2.56
CA SER A 206 -0.41 10.31 -1.99
C SER A 206 0.53 10.27 -0.77
N ASP A 207 0.59 9.14 -0.07
CA ASP A 207 1.70 8.92 0.84
C ASP A 207 3.06 8.91 0.11
N GLN A 208 4.14 9.05 0.86
CA GLN A 208 5.49 9.05 0.33
C GLN A 208 5.78 7.71 -0.36
N ALA A 209 6.36 7.75 -1.56
CA ALA A 209 6.68 6.53 -2.31
C ALA A 209 7.57 5.55 -1.52
N ARG A 210 8.42 6.10 -0.64
CA ARG A 210 9.25 5.34 0.30
C ARG A 210 8.46 4.38 1.19
N VAL A 211 7.25 4.76 1.64
CA VAL A 211 6.40 3.91 2.48
C VAL A 211 6.03 2.62 1.75
N PHE A 212 5.72 2.71 0.46
CA PHE A 212 5.38 1.54 -0.36
C PHE A 212 6.63 0.72 -0.72
N TYR A 213 7.75 1.38 -0.97
CA TYR A 213 9.01 0.72 -1.31
C TYR A 213 9.61 -0.06 -0.13
N GLU A 214 9.61 0.50 1.08
CA GLU A 214 10.25 -0.14 2.24
C GLU A 214 9.40 -1.26 2.82
N HIS A 215 8.11 -1.03 3.05
CA HIS A 215 7.24 -2.00 3.76
C HIS A 215 5.88 -2.10 3.09
N GLY A 216 5.85 -2.27 1.77
CA GLY A 216 4.61 -2.33 1.01
C GLY A 216 4.66 -3.22 -0.22
N PHE A 217 3.54 -3.23 -0.92
CA PHE A 217 3.34 -3.97 -2.15
C PHE A 217 2.45 -3.19 -3.11
N LEU A 218 2.63 -3.48 -4.40
CA LEU A 218 1.79 -3.04 -5.49
C LEU A 218 0.97 -4.25 -5.96
N VAL A 219 -0.33 -4.02 -6.13
CA VAL A 219 -1.22 -4.90 -6.87
C VAL A 219 -1.60 -4.21 -8.17
N ARG A 220 -1.23 -4.82 -9.30
CA ARG A 220 -1.64 -4.37 -10.63
C ARG A 220 -2.64 -5.35 -11.22
N LEU A 221 -3.81 -4.86 -11.62
CA LEU A 221 -4.89 -5.71 -12.12
C LEU A 221 -5.93 -4.93 -12.95
N PRO A 222 -6.78 -5.62 -13.73
CA PRO A 222 -7.91 -4.99 -14.39
C PRO A 222 -8.89 -4.39 -13.38
N GLY A 223 -9.41 -3.20 -13.68
CA GLY A 223 -10.32 -2.48 -12.78
C GLY A 223 -11.63 -3.20 -12.47
N GLU A 224 -12.06 -4.14 -13.31
CA GLU A 224 -13.26 -4.95 -13.06
C GLU A 224 -13.14 -5.90 -11.84
N ASP A 225 -11.89 -6.14 -11.39
CA ASP A 225 -11.54 -6.91 -10.20
C ASP A 225 -11.39 -6.02 -8.95
N VAL A 226 -11.57 -4.71 -9.09
CA VAL A 226 -11.46 -3.73 -8.01
C VAL A 226 -12.80 -3.03 -7.82
N THR A 227 -13.31 -3.11 -6.60
CA THR A 227 -14.52 -2.40 -6.19
C THR A 227 -14.17 -1.35 -5.15
N LEU A 228 -14.50 -0.09 -5.42
CA LEU A 228 -14.37 1.01 -4.48
C LEU A 228 -15.76 1.46 -4.00
N LYS A 229 -15.90 1.64 -2.71
CA LYS A 229 -17.04 2.30 -2.07
C LYS A 229 -16.52 3.50 -1.27
N VAL A 230 -17.11 4.66 -1.55
CA VAL A 230 -16.77 5.93 -0.89
C VAL A 230 -17.97 6.48 -0.14
N GLY A 231 -17.83 6.62 1.17
CA GLY A 231 -18.86 7.13 2.08
C GLY A 231 -20.20 6.41 1.89
N LYS A 232 -21.25 7.18 1.59
CA LYS A 232 -22.61 6.67 1.37
C LYS A 232 -22.90 6.26 -0.08
N ARG A 233 -21.94 6.40 -1.00
CA ARG A 233 -22.14 6.08 -2.42
C ARG A 233 -22.24 4.56 -2.61
N LYS A 234 -22.87 4.14 -3.71
CA LYS A 234 -22.90 2.71 -4.08
C LYS A 234 -21.48 2.24 -4.43
N PRO A 235 -21.10 1.01 -4.03
CA PRO A 235 -19.87 0.40 -4.51
C PRO A 235 -19.84 0.38 -6.04
N THR A 236 -18.70 0.75 -6.61
CA THR A 236 -18.48 0.87 -8.05
C THR A 236 -17.27 0.03 -8.43
N LYS A 237 -17.32 -0.61 -9.59
CA LYS A 237 -16.15 -1.28 -10.19
C LYS A 237 -15.31 -0.28 -10.96
N MET A 238 -13.98 -0.38 -10.85
CA MET A 238 -13.08 0.53 -11.55
C MET A 238 -13.02 0.20 -13.04
N LEU A 239 -12.64 1.17 -13.87
CA LEU A 239 -12.51 0.98 -15.32
C LEU A 239 -11.09 1.31 -15.80
N GLY A 240 -10.46 0.36 -16.49
CA GLY A 240 -9.07 0.47 -16.98
C GLY A 240 -8.10 -0.37 -16.15
N ASP A 241 -6.82 0.01 -16.18
CA ASP A 241 -5.79 -0.65 -15.38
C ASP A 241 -5.74 -0.02 -14.00
N VAL A 242 -5.72 -0.84 -12.95
CA VAL A 242 -5.60 -0.39 -11.57
C VAL A 242 -4.20 -0.68 -11.05
N TYR A 243 -3.64 0.32 -10.37
CA TYR A 243 -2.44 0.18 -9.55
C TYR A 243 -2.84 0.52 -8.11
N LEU A 244 -2.91 -0.50 -7.26
CA LEU A 244 -3.18 -0.34 -5.84
C LEU A 244 -1.88 -0.52 -5.07
N LEU A 245 -1.39 0.57 -4.49
CA LEU A 245 -0.25 0.56 -3.59
C LEU A 245 -0.75 0.48 -2.15
N VAL A 246 -0.18 -0.46 -1.39
CA VAL A 246 -0.47 -0.66 0.04
C VAL A 246 0.86 -0.72 0.77
N GLY A 247 1.03 0.06 1.83
CA GLY A 247 2.26 0.07 2.61
C GLY A 247 1.99 0.19 4.10
N SER A 248 2.77 -0.48 4.93
CA SER A 248 2.76 -0.32 6.38
C SER A 248 3.60 0.89 6.77
N ARG A 249 3.10 1.71 7.72
CA ARG A 249 3.86 2.83 8.27
C ARG A 249 4.74 2.40 9.44
N VAL A 250 5.66 1.47 9.19
CA VAL A 250 6.70 1.15 10.17
C VAL A 250 7.68 2.32 10.25
N THR A 251 7.83 2.87 11.44
CA THR A 251 8.74 3.97 11.76
C THR A 251 9.87 3.47 12.66
N PRO A 252 11.01 4.20 12.74
CA PRO A 252 12.11 3.83 13.64
C PRO A 252 11.72 3.76 15.13
N ASN A 253 10.60 4.36 15.52
CA ASN A 253 10.09 4.34 16.89
C ASN A 253 9.23 3.11 17.19
N ASP A 254 8.78 2.39 16.16
CA ASP A 254 7.97 1.20 16.33
C ASP A 254 8.80 0.03 16.87
N GLU A 255 8.11 -0.99 17.36
CA GLU A 255 8.77 -2.22 17.79
C GLU A 255 9.48 -2.85 16.58
N PRO A 256 10.82 -3.06 16.60
CA PRO A 256 11.52 -3.54 15.41
C PRO A 256 11.10 -4.94 14.93
N TYR A 257 10.46 -5.71 15.81
CA TYR A 257 9.80 -6.94 15.44
C TYR A 257 8.71 -6.75 14.38
N LEU A 258 7.99 -5.62 14.42
CA LEU A 258 6.92 -5.30 13.47
C LEU A 258 7.47 -5.19 12.04
N GLY A 259 8.59 -4.49 11.85
CA GLY A 259 9.23 -4.36 10.54
C GLY A 259 9.62 -5.73 9.97
N LEU A 260 10.27 -6.56 10.77
CA LEU A 260 10.64 -7.93 10.38
C LEU A 260 9.40 -8.77 10.03
N LEU A 261 8.33 -8.69 10.82
CA LEU A 261 7.11 -9.43 10.59
C LEU A 261 6.39 -8.97 9.30
N VAL A 262 6.41 -7.67 8.99
CA VAL A 262 5.91 -7.14 7.72
C VAL A 262 6.70 -7.70 6.54
N ASP A 263 8.04 -7.66 6.60
CA ASP A 263 8.88 -8.17 5.52
C ASP A 263 8.66 -9.68 5.27
N ILE A 264 8.53 -10.46 6.34
CA ILE A 264 8.18 -11.89 6.25
C ILE A 264 6.78 -12.06 5.65
N TRP A 265 5.80 -11.28 6.10
CA TRP A 265 4.43 -11.35 5.58
C TRP A 265 4.37 -11.06 4.08
N LEU A 266 5.11 -10.04 3.62
CA LEU A 266 5.22 -9.70 2.20
C LEU A 266 5.85 -10.85 1.40
N GLY A 267 6.93 -11.47 1.91
CA GLY A 267 7.54 -12.63 1.27
C GLY A 267 6.59 -13.83 1.17
N VAL A 268 5.84 -14.12 2.24
CA VAL A 268 4.84 -15.20 2.25
C VAL A 268 3.72 -14.90 1.25
N LEU A 269 3.25 -13.64 1.17
CA LEU A 269 2.22 -13.24 0.22
C LEU A 269 2.71 -13.40 -1.22
N GLU A 270 3.92 -12.93 -1.52
CA GLU A 270 4.50 -13.05 -2.85
C GLU A 270 4.58 -14.51 -3.30
N ARG A 271 4.98 -15.41 -2.40
CA ARG A 271 5.03 -16.85 -2.67
C ARG A 271 3.64 -17.43 -2.91
N LYS A 272 2.63 -17.03 -2.12
CA LYS A 272 1.24 -17.45 -2.31
C LYS A 272 0.70 -17.05 -3.68
N MET A 273 1.09 -15.88 -4.18
CA MET A 273 0.62 -15.35 -5.46
C MET A 273 1.35 -15.92 -6.68
N LYS A 274 2.56 -16.46 -6.51
CA LYS A 274 3.36 -17.08 -7.58
C LYS A 274 3.12 -18.60 -7.76
N GLY A 275 2.64 -19.27 -6.71
CA GLY A 275 2.36 -20.72 -6.71
C GLY A 275 0.97 -21.05 -7.23
#